data_AF-A0A7D5UK47-F1
#
_entry.id   AF-A0A7D5UK47-F1
#
_cell.length_a   1.000
_cell.length_b   1.000
_cell.length_c   1.000
_cell.angle_alpha   90.00
_cell.angle_beta   90.00
_cell.angle_gamma   90.00
#
_symmetry.space_group_name_H-M   'P 1'
#
loop_
_entity.id
_entity.type
_entity.pdbx_description
1 polymer ?
#
loop_
_entity_poly.entity_id
_entity_poly.type
_entity_poly.pdbx_seq_one_letter_code
_entity_poly.pdbx_strand_id
1 'polypeptide(L)'
;MSASKNKTVLRWAGIVLVSMGYYLWLGVASTSFGHIAEKESVIGTGPVSLEYHRSIIEAVMQATGVVFDAATLGFLVCVPLILIIFQKVR
;
A
#
# COMPACT_ATOMS: atom_id res chain seq x y z
N MET A 1 -1.73 -39.76 1.82
CA MET A 1 -2.45 -38.54 2.28
C MET A 1 -1.53 -37.35 2.59
N SER A 2 -0.29 -37.30 2.10
CA SER A 2 0.72 -36.28 2.47
C SER A 2 0.92 -35.19 1.39
N ALA A 3 0.85 -35.55 0.10
CA ALA A 3 1.06 -34.61 -1.00
C ALA A 3 0.00 -33.48 -1.06
N SER A 4 -1.24 -33.75 -0.67
CA SER A 4 -2.31 -32.74 -0.65
C SER A 4 -2.12 -31.69 0.44
N LYS A 5 -1.64 -32.09 1.64
CA LYS A 5 -1.38 -31.17 2.76
C LYS A 5 -0.23 -30.21 2.43
N ASN A 6 0.86 -30.68 1.84
CA ASN A 6 1.96 -29.81 1.42
C ASN A 6 1.54 -28.81 0.32
N LYS A 7 0.74 -29.25 -0.65
CA LYS A 7 0.16 -28.36 -1.69
C LYS A 7 -0.71 -27.25 -1.06
N THR A 8 -1.53 -27.59 -0.07
CA THR A 8 -2.35 -26.63 0.66
C THR A 8 -1.51 -25.64 1.46
N VAL A 9 -0.52 -26.12 2.22
CA VAL A 9 0.37 -25.26 3.02
C VAL A 9 1.13 -24.27 2.13
N LEU A 10 1.63 -24.72 0.97
CA LEU A 10 2.33 -23.84 0.02
C LEU A 10 1.41 -22.76 -0.56
N ARG A 11 0.13 -23.09 -0.80
CA ARG A 11 -0.89 -22.12 -1.25
C ARG A 11 -1.15 -21.04 -0.20
N TRP A 12 -1.38 -21.44 1.04
CA TRP A 12 -1.63 -20.51 2.14
C TRP A 12 -0.39 -19.66 2.46
N ALA A 13 0.81 -20.24 2.44
CA ALA A 13 2.05 -19.50 2.62
C ALA A 13 2.25 -18.43 1.53
N GLY A 14 1.95 -18.76 0.27
CA GLY A 14 2.00 -17.80 -0.82
C GLY A 14 0.99 -16.67 -0.69
N ILE A 15 -0.25 -16.97 -0.28
CA ILE A 15 -1.28 -15.94 -0.02
C ILE A 15 -0.85 -15.01 1.13
N VAL A 16 -0.31 -15.58 2.22
CA VAL A 16 0.17 -14.80 3.38
C VAL A 16 1.37 -13.92 3.01
N LEU A 17 2.30 -14.42 2.22
CA LEU A 17 3.48 -13.66 1.79
C LEU A 17 3.07 -12.49 0.88
N VAL A 18 2.15 -12.74 -0.05
CA VAL A 18 1.62 -11.71 -0.95
C VAL A 18 0.82 -10.65 -0.18
N SER A 19 -0.02 -11.05 0.78
CA SER A 19 -0.76 -10.10 1.60
C SER A 19 0.17 -9.27 2.50
N MET A 20 1.19 -9.89 3.11
CA MET A 20 2.22 -9.15 3.87
C MET A 20 2.93 -8.11 3.01
N GLY A 21 3.34 -8.48 1.79
CA GLY A 21 3.99 -7.55 0.86
C GLY A 21 3.09 -6.37 0.49
N TYR A 22 1.81 -6.63 0.23
CA TYR A 22 0.83 -5.58 -0.05
C TYR A 22 0.64 -4.64 1.14
N TYR A 23 0.46 -5.18 2.36
CA TYR A 23 0.31 -4.35 3.56
C TYR A 23 1.56 -3.57 3.92
N LEU A 24 2.76 -4.14 3.74
CA LEU A 24 4.03 -3.43 3.91
C LEU A 24 4.12 -2.25 2.95
N TRP A 25 3.80 -2.48 1.67
CA TRP A 25 3.83 -1.44 0.65
C TRP A 25 2.84 -0.32 0.94
N LEU A 26 1.63 -0.68 1.38
CA LEU A 26 0.58 0.27 1.77
C LEU A 26 0.96 1.04 3.05
N GLY A 27 1.64 0.39 3.98
CA GLY A 27 2.20 1.02 5.18
C GLY A 27 3.33 2.00 4.87
N VAL A 28 4.22 1.67 3.94
CA VAL A 28 5.27 2.61 3.48
C VAL A 28 4.61 3.82 2.81
N ALA A 29 3.61 3.61 1.97
CA ALA A 29 2.89 4.69 1.32
C ALA A 29 2.13 5.59 2.33
N SER A 30 1.59 5.03 3.41
CA SER A 30 0.90 5.80 4.45
C SER A 30 1.84 6.65 5.32
N THR A 31 3.13 6.31 5.43
CA THR A 31 4.11 7.17 6.11
C THR A 31 4.26 8.55 5.45
N SER A 32 3.98 8.65 4.14
CA SER A 32 4.01 9.91 3.39
C SER A 32 2.93 10.89 3.90
N PHE A 33 1.76 10.37 4.30
CA PHE A 33 0.71 11.17 4.94
C PHE A 33 1.07 11.60 6.36
N GLY A 34 1.76 10.74 7.13
CA GLY A 34 2.22 11.06 8.48
C GLY A 34 3.19 12.24 8.52
N HIS A 35 4.13 12.29 7.57
CA HIS A 35 5.05 13.42 7.44
C HIS A 35 4.34 14.74 7.09
N ILE A 36 3.25 14.69 6.31
CA ILE A 36 2.47 15.89 5.97
C ILE A 36 1.65 16.36 7.18
N ALA A 37 1.00 15.45 7.90
CA ALA A 37 0.21 15.77 9.09
C ALA A 37 1.06 16.38 10.22
N GLU A 38 2.30 15.89 10.41
CA GLU A 38 3.22 16.45 11.40
C GLU A 38 3.62 17.89 11.05
N LYS A 39 3.89 18.19 9.77
CA LYS A 39 4.21 19.55 9.30
C LYS A 39 3.02 20.51 9.45
N GLU A 40 1.80 20.03 9.25
CA GLU A 40 0.58 20.84 9.43
C GLU A 40 0.24 21.10 10.91
N SER A 41 0.50 20.14 11.80
CA SER A 41 0.22 20.30 13.25
C SER A 41 1.03 21.42 13.92
N VAL A 42 2.17 21.79 13.32
CA VAL A 42 3.04 22.88 13.79
C VAL A 42 2.50 24.26 13.41
N ILE A 43 1.63 24.34 12.39
CA ILE A 43 1.05 25.59 11.89
C ILE A 43 -0.35 25.74 12.50
N GLY A 44 -0.35 25.92 13.82
CA GLY A 44 -1.56 26.05 14.62
C GLY A 44 -2.40 27.30 14.30
N THR A 45 -3.72 27.11 14.37
CA THR A 45 -4.69 28.07 14.93
C THR A 45 -4.56 29.54 14.50
N GLY A 46 -4.50 29.83 13.20
CA GLY A 46 -4.54 31.19 12.65
C GLY A 46 -5.19 31.26 11.27
N PRO A 47 -5.63 32.44 10.79
CA PRO A 47 -6.22 32.57 9.46
C PRO A 47 -5.20 32.16 8.39
N VAL A 48 -5.57 31.14 7.64
CA VAL A 48 -4.71 30.46 6.67
C VAL A 48 -4.65 31.25 5.36
N SER A 49 -3.45 31.53 4.85
CA SER A 49 -3.29 32.19 3.55
C SER A 49 -3.73 31.26 2.41
N LEU A 50 -4.29 31.83 1.33
CA LEU A 50 -4.70 31.08 0.14
C LEU A 50 -3.54 30.27 -0.48
N GLU A 51 -2.33 30.81 -0.37
CA GLU A 51 -1.10 30.18 -0.85
C GLU A 51 -0.77 28.90 -0.06
N TYR A 52 -0.95 28.94 1.26
CA TYR A 52 -0.78 27.77 2.12
C TYR A 52 -1.83 26.71 1.83
N HIS A 53 -3.10 27.10 1.65
CA HIS A 53 -4.17 26.17 1.27
C HIS A 53 -3.87 25.46 -0.06
N ARG A 54 -3.32 26.18 -1.04
CA ARG A 54 -2.93 25.60 -2.33
C ARG A 54 -1.77 24.60 -2.18
N SER A 55 -0.78 24.94 -1.35
CA SER A 55 0.36 24.05 -1.08
C SER A 55 -0.04 22.76 -0.36
N ILE A 56 -1.04 22.82 0.53
CA ILE A 56 -1.60 21.63 1.17
C ILE A 56 -2.30 20.74 0.16
N ILE A 57 -3.15 21.33 -0.70
CA ILE A 57 -3.87 20.55 -1.72
C ILE A 57 -2.89 19.85 -2.65
N GLU A 58 -1.81 20.52 -3.04
CA GLU A 58 -0.77 19.95 -3.89
C GLU A 58 -0.02 18.81 -3.19
N ALA A 59 0.33 18.98 -1.90
CA ALA A 59 0.93 17.94 -1.08
C ALA A 59 0.01 16.71 -0.92
N VAL A 60 -1.29 16.92 -0.70
CA VAL A 60 -2.29 15.85 -0.60
C VAL A 60 -2.48 15.14 -1.95
N MET A 61 -2.52 15.87 -3.06
CA MET A 61 -2.57 15.28 -4.40
C MET A 61 -1.34 14.40 -4.67
N GLN A 62 -0.15 14.87 -4.30
CA GLN A 62 1.09 14.13 -4.50
C GLN A 62 1.13 12.87 -3.62
N ALA A 63 0.77 12.98 -2.34
CA ALA A 63 0.69 11.82 -1.44
C ALA A 63 -0.32 10.78 -1.94
N THR A 64 -1.50 11.23 -2.38
CA THR A 64 -2.53 10.37 -2.96
C THR A 64 -2.03 9.68 -4.23
N GLY A 65 -1.30 10.40 -5.09
CA GLY A 65 -0.67 9.84 -6.29
C GLY A 65 0.29 8.70 -5.96
N VAL A 66 1.15 8.89 -4.96
CA VAL A 66 2.09 7.85 -4.49
C VAL A 66 1.34 6.63 -3.96
N VAL A 67 0.28 6.82 -3.19
CA VAL A 67 -0.55 5.69 -2.68
C VAL A 67 -1.27 4.97 -3.81
N PHE A 68 -1.77 5.70 -4.81
CA PHE A 68 -2.46 5.11 -5.95
C PHE A 68 -1.51 4.28 -6.82
N ASP A 69 -0.31 4.80 -7.09
CA ASP A 69 0.72 4.11 -7.86
C ASP A 69 1.21 2.86 -7.11
N ALA A 70 1.45 3.02 -5.81
CA ALA A 70 1.75 1.94 -4.89
C ALA A 70 0.69 0.82 -4.87
N ALA A 71 -0.61 1.19 -4.80
CA ALA A 71 -1.71 0.23 -4.84
C ALA A 71 -1.81 -0.47 -6.20
N THR A 72 -1.60 0.26 -7.29
CA THR A 72 -1.67 -0.25 -8.66
C THR A 72 -0.54 -1.26 -8.92
N LEU A 73 0.70 -0.91 -8.56
CA LEU A 73 1.85 -1.82 -8.65
C LEU A 73 1.66 -3.03 -7.73
N GLY A 74 1.18 -2.81 -6.50
CA GLY A 74 0.85 -3.88 -5.57
C GLY A 74 -0.15 -4.86 -6.17
N PHE A 75 -1.24 -4.38 -6.77
CA PHE A 75 -2.23 -5.21 -7.44
C PHE A 75 -1.63 -5.98 -8.64
N LEU A 76 -0.88 -5.28 -9.51
CA LEU A 76 -0.24 -5.88 -10.68
C LEU A 76 0.78 -6.96 -10.34
N VAL A 77 1.44 -6.89 -9.18
CA VAL A 77 2.36 -7.93 -8.72
C VAL A 77 1.62 -9.06 -8.00
N CYS A 78 0.67 -8.73 -7.11
CA CYS A 78 0.00 -9.70 -6.26
C CYS A 78 -0.93 -10.64 -7.05
N VAL A 79 -1.70 -10.10 -8.00
CA VAL A 79 -2.66 -10.88 -8.81
C VAL A 79 -1.99 -12.00 -9.62
N PRO A 80 -0.95 -11.75 -10.44
CA PRO A 80 -0.29 -12.82 -11.17
C PRO A 80 0.44 -13.81 -10.25
N LEU A 81 1.01 -13.36 -9.12
CA LEU A 81 1.62 -14.26 -8.14
C LEU A 81 0.61 -15.26 -7.58
N ILE A 82 -0.57 -14.79 -7.17
CA ILE A 82 -1.66 -15.64 -6.71
C ILE A 82 -2.10 -16.59 -7.83
N LEU A 83 -2.30 -16.09 -9.06
CA LEU A 83 -2.69 -16.93 -10.20
C LEU A 83 -1.65 -18.01 -10.50
N ILE A 84 -0.35 -17.70 -10.44
CA ILE A 84 0.74 -18.67 -10.61
C ILE A 84 0.71 -19.72 -9.49
N ILE A 85 0.52 -19.32 -8.24
CA ILE A 85 0.36 -20.25 -7.11
C ILE A 85 -0.84 -21.17 -7.38
N PHE A 86 -1.96 -20.65 -7.87
CA PHE A 86 -3.15 -21.45 -8.15
C PHE A 86 -2.99 -22.37 -9.37
N GLN A 87 -2.25 -21.95 -10.41
CA GLN A 87 -1.96 -22.76 -11.60
C GLN A 87 -0.92 -23.86 -11.33
N LYS A 88 0.15 -23.54 -10.61
CA LYS A 88 1.27 -24.45 -10.35
C LYS A 88 0.93 -25.50 -9.28
N VAL A 89 -0.07 -25.22 -8.44
CA VAL A 89 -0.61 -26.13 -7.40
C VAL A 89 -1.86 -26.87 -7.92
N ARG A 90 -1.88 -27.26 -9.20
CA ARG A 90 -2.83 -28.24 -9.74
C ARG A 90 -2.31 -29.67 -9.49
#